data_AF-A0A3N0EHZ2-F1
#
_entry.id   AF-A0A3N0EHZ2-F1
#
_cell.length_a   1.000
_cell.length_b   1.000
_cell.length_c   1.000
_cell.angle_alpha   90.00
_cell.angle_beta   90.00
_cell.angle_gamma   90.00
#
_symmetry.space_group_name_H-M   'P 1'
#
loop_
_entity.id
_entity.type
_entity.pdbx_description
1 polymer ?
#
loop_
_entity_poly.entity_id
_entity_poly.type
_entity_poly.pdbx_seq_one_letter_code
_entity_poly.pdbx_strand_id
1 'polypeptide(L)'
;MPPSDWEMLARDCLVEVLAHGVRPEEVHLDSELTRDLGLSSLNKVLLLTNLCQETGVGLNNFTEQDLARMTTLRNILDALRARSGAAAS
;
A
#
# COMPACT_ATOMS: atom_id res chain seq x y z
N MET A 1 4.38 18.16 10.01
CA MET A 1 5.28 17.08 9.54
C MET A 1 4.79 16.71 8.15
N PRO A 2 5.61 16.79 7.09
CA PRO A 2 5.19 16.28 5.79
C PRO A 2 4.84 14.79 5.94
N PRO A 3 3.88 14.26 5.16
CA PRO A 3 3.69 12.82 5.10
C PRO A 3 5.04 12.19 4.77
N SER A 4 5.44 11.15 5.52
CA SER A 4 6.65 10.38 5.21
C SER A 4 6.58 9.99 3.73
N ASP A 5 7.69 10.02 2.98
CA ASP A 5 7.68 9.85 1.51
C ASP A 5 6.85 8.63 1.05
N TRP A 6 6.85 7.56 1.87
CA TRP A 6 6.12 6.33 1.62
C TRP A 6 4.59 6.47 1.76
N GLU A 7 4.10 7.34 2.66
CA GLU A 7 2.66 7.60 2.81
C GLU A 7 2.11 8.37 1.61
N MET A 8 2.86 9.35 1.10
CA MET A 8 2.47 10.07 -0.11
C MET A 8 2.47 9.13 -1.30
N LEU A 9 3.54 8.34 -1.47
CA LEU A 9 3.66 7.31 -2.50
C LEU A 9 2.51 6.30 -2.46
N ALA A 10 2.18 5.76 -1.28
CA ALA A 10 1.10 4.79 -1.14
C ALA A 10 -0.28 5.35 -1.51
N ARG A 11 -0.52 6.63 -1.22
CA ARG A 11 -1.75 7.31 -1.64
C ARG A 11 -1.77 7.55 -3.14
N ASP A 12 -0.65 7.94 -3.72
CA ASP A 12 -0.51 8.17 -5.16
C ASP A 12 -0.78 6.88 -5.94
N CYS A 13 -0.07 5.79 -5.61
CA CYS A 13 -0.30 4.49 -6.23
C CYS A 13 -1.73 3.98 -6.02
N LEU A 14 -2.35 4.25 -4.86
CA LEU A 14 -3.74 3.87 -4.62
C LEU A 14 -4.69 4.62 -5.56
N VAL A 15 -4.51 5.93 -5.69
CA VAL A 15 -5.35 6.75 -6.57
C VAL A 15 -5.18 6.35 -8.03
N GLU A 16 -3.97 5.96 -8.46
CA GLU A 16 -3.75 5.45 -9.81
C GLU A 16 -4.54 4.16 -10.10
N VAL A 17 -4.66 3.25 -9.12
CA VAL A 17 -5.44 2.01 -9.29
C VAL A 17 -6.93 2.20 -9.02
N LEU A 18 -7.32 3.28 -8.36
CA LEU A 18 -8.72 3.64 -8.18
C LEU A 18 -9.23 4.28 -9.48
N ALA A 19 -10.24 3.68 -10.10
CA ALA A 19 -10.86 4.21 -11.31
C ALA A 19 -11.71 5.48 -11.05
N HIS A 20 -11.65 6.06 -9.85
CA HIS A 20 -12.51 7.12 -9.37
C HIS A 20 -11.64 8.29 -8.91
N GLY A 21 -12.00 9.53 -9.27
CA GLY A 21 -11.21 10.75 -9.09
C GLY A 21 -11.00 11.25 -7.65
N VAL A 22 -10.62 10.34 -6.74
CA VAL A 22 -10.22 10.61 -5.37
C VAL A 22 -8.82 11.24 -5.40
N ARG A 23 -8.60 12.34 -4.67
CA ARG A 23 -7.25 12.91 -4.55
C ARG A 23 -6.43 12.12 -3.52
N PRO A 24 -5.10 11.98 -3.69
CA PRO A 24 -4.25 11.28 -2.72
C PRO A 24 -4.41 11.83 -1.29
N GLU A 25 -4.63 13.13 -1.18
CA GLU A 25 -4.85 13.88 0.07
C GLU A 25 -6.10 13.43 0.84
N GLU A 26 -7.14 13.01 0.13
CA GLU A 26 -8.44 12.61 0.66
C GLU A 26 -8.43 11.16 1.17
N VAL A 27 -7.37 10.42 0.86
CA VAL A 27 -7.21 9.03 1.29
C VAL A 27 -6.73 8.96 2.74
N HIS A 28 -7.57 8.37 3.58
CA HIS A 28 -7.22 8.02 4.95
C HIS A 28 -6.48 6.68 4.97
N LEU A 29 -5.34 6.63 5.67
CA LEU A 29 -4.47 5.43 5.71
C LEU A 29 -5.15 4.23 6.38
N ASP A 30 -6.10 4.49 7.25
CA ASP A 30 -6.81 3.51 8.06
C ASP A 30 -8.16 3.09 7.44
N SER A 31 -8.49 3.60 6.24
CA SER A 31 -9.68 3.17 5.49
C SER A 31 -9.50 1.75 4.95
N GLU A 32 -10.56 0.94 5.01
CA GLU A 32 -10.54 -0.39 4.42
C GLU A 32 -10.53 -0.29 2.89
N LEU A 33 -9.49 -0.84 2.26
CA LEU A 33 -9.27 -0.76 0.82
C LEU A 33 -10.47 -1.33 0.05
N THR A 34 -10.92 -2.54 0.37
CA THR A 34 -12.02 -3.18 -0.37
C THR A 34 -13.38 -2.68 0.07
N ARG A 35 -13.57 -2.41 1.37
CA ARG A 35 -14.88 -2.13 1.94
C ARG A 35 -15.27 -0.65 1.87
N ASP A 36 -14.35 0.26 2.22
CA ASP A 36 -14.60 1.69 2.20
C ASP A 36 -14.22 2.33 0.86
N LEU A 37 -13.10 1.89 0.27
CA LEU A 37 -12.55 2.47 -0.96
C LEU A 37 -12.96 1.70 -2.23
N GLY A 38 -13.68 0.57 -2.09
CA GLY A 38 -14.18 -0.22 -3.22
C GLY A 38 -13.10 -0.90 -4.05
N LEU A 39 -11.89 -1.08 -3.48
CA LEU A 39 -10.75 -1.65 -4.18
C LEU A 39 -10.97 -3.14 -4.46
N SER A 40 -10.94 -3.52 -5.75
CA SER A 40 -11.03 -4.92 -6.16
C SER A 40 -9.78 -5.70 -5.75
N SER A 41 -9.89 -7.04 -5.67
CA SER A 41 -8.74 -7.91 -5.38
C SER A 41 -7.60 -7.73 -6.40
N LEU A 42 -7.95 -7.49 -7.68
CA LEU A 42 -6.96 -7.23 -8.73
C LEU A 42 -6.26 -5.88 -8.52
N ASN A 43 -7.01 -4.83 -8.21
CA ASN A 43 -6.45 -3.50 -7.94
C ASN A 43 -5.56 -3.50 -6.71
N LYS A 44 -5.91 -4.30 -5.69
CA LYS A 44 -5.06 -4.50 -4.51
C LYS A 44 -3.72 -5.15 -4.87
N VAL A 45 -3.72 -6.17 -5.74
CA VAL A 45 -2.48 -6.82 -6.21
C VAL A 45 -1.62 -5.84 -7.04
N LEU A 46 -2.25 -5.02 -7.89
CA LEU A 46 -1.56 -3.99 -8.67
C LEU A 46 -0.94 -2.93 -7.75
N LEU A 47 -1.69 -2.42 -6.78
CA LEU A 47 -1.20 -1.47 -5.76
C LEU A 47 0.02 -2.02 -5.03
N LEU A 48 -0.06 -3.27 -4.56
CA LEU A 48 1.04 -3.91 -3.84
C LEU A 48 2.27 -4.09 -4.72
N THR A 49 2.07 -4.43 -6.00
CA THR A 49 3.16 -4.59 -6.97
C THR A 49 3.87 -3.27 -7.22
N ASN A 50 3.11 -2.20 -7.49
CA ASN A 50 3.66 -0.85 -7.69
C ASN A 50 4.43 -0.40 -6.44
N LEU A 51 3.84 -0.53 -5.25
CA LEU A 51 4.52 -0.13 -4.01
C LEU A 51 5.79 -0.92 -3.75
N CYS A 52 5.80 -2.22 -4.03
CA CYS A 52 7.00 -3.06 -3.92
C CYS A 52 8.10 -2.62 -4.89
N GLN A 53 7.75 -2.24 -6.12
CA GLN A 53 8.69 -1.73 -7.11
C GLN A 53 9.29 -0.39 -6.67
N GLU A 54 8.44 0.55 -6.25
CA GLU A 54 8.86 1.90 -5.86
C GLU A 54 9.68 1.93 -4.56
N THR A 55 9.38 1.02 -3.62
CA THR A 55 10.12 0.91 -2.35
C THR A 55 11.33 -0.03 -2.43
N GLY A 56 11.48 -0.78 -3.52
CA GLY A 56 12.51 -1.81 -3.67
C GLY A 56 12.32 -3.06 -2.79
N VAL A 57 11.16 -3.19 -2.12
CA VAL A 57 10.83 -4.38 -1.33
C VAL A 57 10.28 -5.46 -2.24
N GLY A 58 10.93 -6.63 -2.30
CA GLY A 58 10.44 -7.75 -3.11
C GLY A 58 9.10 -8.29 -2.61
N LEU A 59 8.13 -8.46 -3.52
CA LEU A 59 6.81 -9.01 -3.18
C LEU A 59 6.90 -10.44 -2.59
N ASN A 60 7.95 -11.18 -2.92
CA ASN A 60 8.27 -12.50 -2.36
C ASN A 60 8.62 -12.48 -0.86
N ASN A 61 8.78 -11.29 -0.26
CA ASN A 61 8.99 -11.14 1.18
C ASN A 61 7.70 -11.24 2.00
N PHE A 62 6.55 -11.38 1.32
CA PHE A 62 5.22 -11.45 1.94
C PHE A 62 4.58 -12.81 1.68
N THR A 63 4.00 -13.40 2.73
CA THR A 63 3.20 -14.62 2.61
C THR A 63 1.76 -14.31 2.22
N GLU A 64 1.00 -15.30 1.75
CA GLU A 64 -0.44 -15.14 1.46
C GLU A 64 -1.21 -14.59 2.68
N GLN A 65 -0.82 -15.01 3.89
CA GLN A 65 -1.41 -14.54 5.13
C GLN A 65 -1.08 -13.06 5.40
N ASP A 66 0.12 -12.60 5.07
CA ASP A 66 0.50 -11.19 5.20
C ASP A 66 -0.32 -10.34 4.22
N LEU A 67 -0.44 -10.79 2.96
CA LEU A 67 -1.24 -10.10 1.94
C LEU A 67 -2.72 -10.03 2.32
N ALA A 68 -3.25 -11.08 2.95
CA ALA A 68 -4.62 -11.11 3.46
C ALA A 68 -4.84 -10.08 4.58
N ARG A 69 -3.84 -9.84 5.44
CA ARG A 69 -3.89 -8.85 6.53
C ARG A 69 -3.73 -7.40 6.07
N MET A 70 -3.28 -7.17 4.83
CA MET A 70 -3.14 -5.83 4.26
C MET A 70 -4.51 -5.27 3.84
N THR A 71 -5.38 -4.96 4.80
CA THR A 71 -6.74 -4.47 4.52
C THR A 71 -6.81 -2.95 4.41
N THR A 72 -5.80 -2.24 4.94
CA THR A 72 -5.65 -0.78 4.89
C THR A 72 -4.29 -0.37 4.31
N LEU A 73 -4.15 0.88 3.85
CA LEU A 73 -2.85 1.42 3.44
C LEU A 73 -1.83 1.40 4.59
N ARG A 74 -2.28 1.64 5.83
CA ARG A 74 -1.41 1.57 7.00
C ARG A 74 -0.81 0.18 7.17
N ASN A 75 -1.59 -0.89 6.97
CA ASN A 75 -1.06 -2.25 7.06
C ASN A 75 -0.01 -2.54 5.98
N ILE A 76 -0.24 -2.06 4.75
CA ILE A 76 0.73 -2.21 3.66
C ILE A 76 2.04 -1.51 4.01
N LEU A 77 1.95 -0.24 4.44
CA LEU A 77 3.12 0.56 4.80
C LEU A 77 3.90 -0.02 5.98
N ASP A 78 3.20 -0.49 7.01
CA ASP A 78 3.83 -1.12 8.17
C ASP A 78 4.60 -2.38 7.75
N ALA A 79 3.98 -3.22 6.91
CA ALA A 79 4.62 -4.42 6.38
C ALA A 79 5.83 -4.11 5.49
N LEU A 80 5.73 -3.11 4.59
CA LEU A 80 6.86 -2.69 3.75
C LEU A 80 8.02 -2.16 4.60
N ARG A 81 7.73 -1.31 5.60
CA ARG A 81 8.75 -0.75 6.50
C ARG A 81 9.43 -1.82 7.35
N ALA A 82 8.66 -2.80 7.83
CA ALA A 82 9.21 -3.93 8.57
C ALA A 82 10.19 -4.77 7.72
N ARG A 83 10.02 -4.81 6.40
CA ARG A 83 10.88 -5.57 5.48
C ARG A 83 12.01 -4.75 4.86
N SER A 84 11.87 -3.44 4.72
CA SER A 84 12.94 -2.57 4.24
C SER A 84 14.05 -2.37 5.28
N GLY A 85 13.69 -2.32 6.56
CA GLY A 85 14.67 -2.26 7.66
C GLY A 85 15.41 -3.58 7.92
N ALA A 86 14.81 -4.72 7.53
CA ALA A 86 15.43 -6.04 7.72
C ALA A 86 16.57 -6.34 6.73
N ALA A 87 16.69 -5.57 5.64
CA ALA A 87 17.76 -5.73 4.65
C ALA A 87 19.09 -5.05 5.06
N ALA A 88 19.16 -4.45 6.25
CA ALA A 88 20.32 -3.69 6.75
C ALA A 88 21.07 -4.36 7.91
N SER A 89 21.05 -5.70 8.02
CA SER A 89 21.81 -6.44 9.04
C SER A 89 22.64 -7.57 8.45
#